data_AF-A0A7S4FSE1-F1
#
_entry.id   AF-A0A7S4FSE1-F1
#
_cell.length_a   1.000
_cell.length_b   1.000
_cell.length_c   1.000
_cell.angle_alpha   90.00
_cell.angle_beta   90.00
_cell.angle_gamma   90.00
#
_symmetry.space_group_name_H-M   'P 1'
#
loop_
_entity.id
_entity.type
_entity.pdbx_description
1 polymer ?
#
loop_
_entity_poly.entity_id
_entity_poly.type
_entity_poly.pdbx_seq_one_letter_code
_entity_poly.pdbx_strand_id
1 'polypeptide(L)'
;ACQLRVSAEEMHWYVDRGAMILVTGSKFYGAPGFCGAVVCPPAVVQEFASNDRVPQGLASYLTKLDVPLSMPALRKALTEPGPNLGLMMRWTCGLTEMEAFNAHQGVYLPQIPVWVQGVREAVARSAPYLELLEDEGQQADGHMGGWNTTIGIRMFVLKLRGQPPQEVTLDELKRTHLLLRKDMSQDLPPDATPDERQAVSRKCFIGQAV
;
A
#
# COMPACT_ATOMS: atom_id res chain seq x y z
N ALA A 1 -9.70 5.58 2.12
CA ALA A 1 -9.23 6.79 1.41
C ALA A 1 -7.71 6.84 1.18
N CYS A 2 -6.83 6.83 2.21
CA CYS A 2 -5.37 6.92 2.01
C CYS A 2 -4.76 5.93 1.03
N GLN A 3 -5.12 4.66 1.14
CA GLN A 3 -4.44 3.61 0.38
C GLN A 3 -5.04 3.37 -1.02
N LEU A 4 -5.99 4.23 -1.45
CA LEU A 4 -6.70 4.17 -2.71
C LEU A 4 -7.34 2.80 -3.03
N ARG A 5 -7.89 2.14 -2.00
CA ARG A 5 -8.68 0.89 -2.11
C ARG A 5 -10.18 1.14 -2.09
N VAL A 6 -10.60 2.34 -2.49
CA VAL A 6 -11.98 2.80 -2.41
C VAL A 6 -12.47 3.27 -3.77
N SER A 7 -13.78 3.23 -4.00
CA SER A 7 -14.37 3.74 -5.24
C SER A 7 -14.22 5.26 -5.36
N ALA A 8 -14.31 5.78 -6.58
CA ALA A 8 -14.36 7.22 -6.82
C ALA A 8 -15.59 7.86 -6.14
N GLU A 9 -16.72 7.18 -6.14
CA GLU A 9 -17.95 7.62 -5.48
C GLU A 9 -17.76 7.80 -3.97
N GLU A 10 -17.09 6.86 -3.31
CA GLU A 10 -16.80 6.99 -1.88
C GLU A 10 -15.87 8.18 -1.61
N MET A 11 -14.86 8.42 -2.45
CA MET A 11 -14.02 9.62 -2.33
C MET A 11 -14.84 10.90 -2.48
N HIS A 12 -15.72 10.99 -3.48
CA HIS A 12 -16.62 12.12 -3.65
C HIS A 12 -17.52 12.34 -2.42
N TRP A 13 -18.10 11.26 -1.87
CA TRP A 13 -18.95 11.31 -0.69
C TRP A 13 -18.29 12.00 0.50
N TYR A 14 -16.99 11.75 0.73
CA TYR A 14 -16.20 12.40 1.78
C TYR A 14 -15.86 13.85 1.43
N VAL A 15 -15.42 14.13 0.20
CA VAL A 15 -15.08 15.50 -0.24
C VAL A 15 -16.30 16.42 -0.15
N ASP A 16 -17.49 15.94 -0.55
CA ASP A 16 -18.75 16.70 -0.51
C ASP A 16 -19.19 17.04 0.92
N ARG A 17 -18.67 16.33 1.92
CA ARG A 17 -18.88 16.58 3.36
C ARG A 17 -17.79 17.46 3.99
N GLY A 18 -16.90 18.01 3.17
CA GLY A 18 -15.83 18.89 3.63
C GLY A 18 -14.61 18.15 4.20
N ALA A 19 -14.48 16.84 3.96
CA ALA A 19 -13.28 16.12 4.36
C ALA A 19 -12.13 16.36 3.37
N MET A 20 -10.93 16.58 3.89
CA MET A 20 -9.70 16.42 3.11
C MET A 20 -9.34 14.93 3.03
N ILE A 21 -8.92 14.49 1.85
CA ILE A 21 -8.54 13.09 1.63
C ILE A 21 -7.07 13.02 1.29
N LEU A 22 -6.29 12.34 2.13
CA LEU A 22 -4.94 11.93 1.77
C LEU A 22 -5.04 10.77 0.78
N VAL A 23 -4.19 10.76 -0.25
CA VAL A 23 -4.09 9.68 -1.23
C VAL A 23 -2.64 9.26 -1.43
N THR A 24 -2.38 7.96 -1.68
CA THR A 24 -1.06 7.45 -2.07
C THR A 24 -1.17 6.45 -3.22
N GLY A 25 -0.37 6.66 -4.27
CA GLY A 25 -0.21 5.68 -5.36
C GLY A 25 0.60 4.43 -4.94
N SER A 26 1.43 4.54 -3.89
CA SER A 26 2.39 3.49 -3.48
C SER A 26 1.82 2.31 -2.70
N LYS A 27 0.49 2.14 -2.72
CA LYS A 27 -0.22 1.08 -2.00
C LYS A 27 -0.91 0.17 -3.01
N PHE A 28 -2.22 0.35 -3.22
CA PHE A 28 -2.99 -0.50 -4.13
C PHE A 28 -2.44 -0.48 -5.57
N TYR A 29 -2.03 0.69 -6.06
CA TYR A 29 -1.55 0.87 -7.43
C TYR A 29 -0.04 0.65 -7.63
N GLY A 30 0.69 0.18 -6.60
CA GLY A 30 2.09 -0.24 -6.77
C GLY A 30 3.10 0.85 -7.19
N ALA A 31 2.75 2.13 -7.13
CA ALA A 31 3.68 3.21 -7.45
C ALA A 31 4.90 3.24 -6.49
N PRO A 32 6.03 3.87 -6.85
CA PRO A 32 7.13 4.02 -5.90
C PRO A 32 6.71 4.83 -4.66
N GLY A 33 7.34 4.55 -3.52
CA GLY A 33 7.08 5.25 -2.26
C GLY A 33 7.26 6.77 -2.36
N PHE A 34 6.58 7.53 -1.50
CA PHE A 34 6.49 9.00 -1.57
C PHE A 34 5.76 9.55 -2.81
N CYS A 35 4.75 8.81 -3.27
CA CYS A 35 3.78 9.20 -4.29
C CYS A 35 2.45 9.58 -3.63
N GLY A 36 2.43 10.70 -2.90
CA GLY A 36 1.26 11.15 -2.12
C GLY A 36 0.68 12.46 -2.63
N ALA A 37 -0.61 12.68 -2.38
CA ALA A 37 -1.30 13.96 -2.60
C ALA A 37 -2.43 14.13 -1.59
N VAL A 38 -3.02 15.33 -1.58
CA VAL A 38 -4.21 15.65 -0.79
C VAL A 38 -5.28 16.17 -1.74
N VAL A 39 -6.46 15.56 -1.67
CA VAL A 39 -7.67 16.07 -2.31
C VAL A 39 -8.38 16.97 -1.31
N CYS A 40 -8.53 18.24 -1.65
CA CYS A 40 -9.14 19.25 -0.80
C CYS A 40 -10.56 19.58 -1.25
N PRO A 41 -11.52 19.72 -0.32
CA PRO A 41 -12.86 20.19 -0.66
C PRO A 41 -12.84 21.67 -1.08
N PRO A 42 -13.84 22.15 -1.85
CA PRO A 42 -13.84 23.51 -2.38
C PRO A 42 -13.65 24.61 -1.32
N ALA A 43 -14.22 24.44 -0.12
CA ALA A 43 -14.07 25.40 0.97
C ALA A 43 -12.60 25.57 1.41
N VAL A 44 -11.84 24.47 1.49
CA VAL A 44 -10.41 24.50 1.84
C VAL A 44 -9.60 25.13 0.70
N VAL A 45 -9.96 24.87 -0.56
CA VAL A 45 -9.32 25.51 -1.72
C VAL A 45 -9.50 27.03 -1.66
N GLN A 46 -10.70 27.51 -1.32
CA GLN A 46 -11.00 28.94 -1.18
C GLN A 46 -10.22 29.59 -0.04
N GLU A 47 -10.04 28.89 1.08
CA GLU A 47 -9.22 29.36 2.19
C GLU A 47 -7.75 29.54 1.76
N PHE A 48 -7.15 28.53 1.11
CA PHE A 48 -5.78 28.63 0.59
C PHE A 48 -5.62 29.61 -0.59
N ALA A 49 -6.70 29.92 -1.30
CA ALA A 49 -6.68 30.91 -2.37
C ALA A 49 -6.67 32.35 -1.83
N SER A 50 -7.27 32.59 -0.66
CA SER A 50 -7.47 33.93 -0.07
C SER A 50 -6.54 34.25 1.10
N ASN A 51 -5.87 33.25 1.67
CA ASN A 51 -4.99 33.42 2.83
C ASN A 51 -3.51 33.38 2.45
N ASP A 52 -2.82 34.51 2.63
CA ASP A 52 -1.38 34.64 2.39
C ASP A 52 -0.50 33.97 3.48
N ARG A 53 -1.10 33.50 4.57
CA ARG A 53 -0.38 32.85 5.68
C ARG A 53 -0.29 31.34 5.45
N VAL A 54 0.82 30.91 4.87
CA VAL A 54 1.12 29.50 4.71
C VAL A 54 1.72 28.92 5.99
N PRO A 55 1.24 27.74 6.46
CA PRO A 55 1.85 27.04 7.58
C PRO A 55 3.37 26.87 7.40
N GLN A 56 4.12 27.20 8.45
CA GLN A 56 5.57 27.04 8.47
C GLN A 56 5.93 25.56 8.21
N GLY A 57 6.88 25.32 7.32
CA GLY A 57 7.36 23.97 6.97
C GLY A 57 6.78 23.39 5.67
N LEU A 58 5.69 23.92 5.10
CA LEU A 58 5.19 23.43 3.80
C LEU A 58 6.21 23.65 2.68
N ALA A 59 6.93 24.77 2.70
CA ALA A 59 8.02 25.05 1.76
C ALA A 59 9.21 24.07 1.87
N SER A 60 9.29 23.28 2.96
CA SER A 60 10.32 22.23 3.10
C SER A 60 9.99 20.96 2.30
N TYR A 61 8.75 20.81 1.82
CA TYR A 61 8.28 19.61 1.12
C TYR A 61 7.64 19.91 -0.24
N LEU A 62 7.06 21.09 -0.40
CA LEU A 62 6.31 21.50 -1.58
C LEU A 62 6.99 22.66 -2.30
N THR A 63 6.99 22.59 -3.62
CA THR A 63 7.26 23.70 -4.51
C THR A 63 5.95 24.31 -4.96
N LYS A 64 5.99 25.54 -5.49
CA LYS A 64 4.80 26.14 -6.12
C LYS A 64 4.23 25.29 -7.25
N LEU A 65 5.01 24.40 -7.87
CA LEU A 65 4.55 23.54 -8.97
C LEU A 65 3.76 22.32 -8.49
N ASP A 66 3.86 21.96 -7.20
CA ASP A 66 3.11 20.87 -6.59
C ASP A 66 1.69 21.30 -6.17
N VAL A 67 1.39 22.61 -6.26
CA VAL A 67 0.12 23.22 -5.83
C VAL A 67 -0.69 23.70 -7.06
N PRO A 68 -2.01 23.47 -7.13
CA PRO A 68 -2.82 23.86 -8.28
C PRO A 68 -2.90 25.38 -8.47
N LEU A 69 -3.12 25.82 -9.71
CA LEU A 69 -3.26 27.25 -10.06
C LEU A 69 -4.43 27.94 -9.34
N SER A 70 -5.41 27.18 -8.87
CA SER A 70 -6.54 27.68 -8.09
C SER A 70 -6.17 28.15 -6.68
N MET A 71 -4.93 27.95 -6.21
CA MET A 71 -4.43 28.41 -4.91
C MET A 71 -3.28 29.42 -5.07
N PRO A 72 -3.53 30.63 -5.62
CA PRO A 72 -2.47 31.58 -5.94
C PRO A 72 -1.70 32.10 -4.72
N ALA A 73 -2.37 32.32 -3.58
CA ALA A 73 -1.72 32.78 -2.35
C ALA A 73 -0.73 31.73 -1.79
N LEU A 74 -1.14 30.46 -1.71
CA LEU A 74 -0.25 29.35 -1.32
C LEU A 74 0.95 29.24 -2.28
N ARG A 75 0.72 29.29 -3.61
CA ARG A 75 1.80 29.26 -4.60
C ARG A 75 2.80 30.41 -4.46
N LYS A 76 2.33 31.60 -4.09
CA LYS A 76 3.19 32.79 -3.88
C LYS A 76 4.10 32.63 -2.67
N ALA A 77 3.62 31.98 -1.61
CA ALA A 77 4.39 31.77 -0.39
C ALA A 77 5.35 30.57 -0.46
N LEU A 78 5.22 29.68 -1.46
CA LEU A 78 6.20 28.62 -1.76
C LEU A 78 7.32 29.17 -2.66
N THR A 79 8.47 29.48 -2.05
CA THR A 79 9.58 30.21 -2.69
C THR A 79 10.60 29.33 -3.40
N GLU A 80 10.60 28.02 -3.15
CA GLU A 80 11.58 27.10 -3.73
C GLU A 80 11.50 27.07 -5.27
N PRO A 81 12.65 27.24 -5.97
CA PRO A 81 12.68 27.22 -7.43
C PRO A 81 12.73 25.79 -7.98
N GLY A 82 11.99 25.55 -9.06
CA GLY A 82 12.05 24.32 -9.85
C GLY A 82 11.05 23.23 -9.43
N PRO A 83 10.88 22.17 -10.24
CA PRO A 83 9.94 21.09 -9.98
C PRO A 83 10.53 20.01 -9.09
N ASN A 84 9.68 19.32 -8.33
CA ASN A 84 10.03 18.05 -7.71
C ASN A 84 9.99 16.92 -8.76
N LEU A 85 11.06 16.77 -9.53
CA LEU A 85 11.16 15.75 -10.59
C LEU A 85 10.94 14.32 -10.07
N GLY A 86 11.43 14.04 -8.86
CA GLY A 86 11.21 12.76 -8.19
C GLY A 86 9.72 12.49 -7.98
N LEU A 87 8.99 13.45 -7.42
CA LEU A 87 7.55 13.33 -7.22
C LEU A 87 6.80 13.17 -8.55
N MET A 88 7.18 13.95 -9.57
CA MET A 88 6.61 13.85 -10.91
C MET A 88 6.76 12.44 -11.50
N MET A 89 7.97 11.87 -11.51
CA MET A 89 8.20 10.52 -12.04
C MET A 89 7.41 9.45 -11.28
N ARG A 90 7.32 9.58 -9.95
CA ARG A 90 6.55 8.64 -9.13
C ARG A 90 5.05 8.71 -9.43
N TRP A 91 4.51 9.92 -9.61
CA TRP A 91 3.14 10.11 -10.04
C TRP A 91 2.89 9.63 -11.46
N THR A 92 3.85 9.76 -12.38
CA THR A 92 3.75 9.15 -13.71
C THR A 92 3.57 7.64 -13.60
N CYS A 93 4.41 6.94 -12.82
CA CYS A 93 4.24 5.50 -12.59
C CYS A 93 2.87 5.18 -11.96
N GLY A 94 2.47 5.93 -10.93
CA GLY A 94 1.19 5.71 -10.25
C GLY A 94 -0.01 5.92 -11.15
N LEU A 95 -0.03 6.98 -11.95
CA LEU A 95 -1.10 7.26 -12.91
C LEU A 95 -1.17 6.19 -14.00
N THR A 96 -0.03 5.72 -14.52
CA THR A 96 -0.01 4.62 -15.50
C THR A 96 -0.70 3.36 -14.95
N GLU A 97 -0.39 2.96 -13.71
CA GLU A 97 -1.04 1.80 -13.08
C GLU A 97 -2.52 2.05 -12.78
N MET A 98 -2.88 3.27 -12.35
CA MET A 98 -4.28 3.66 -12.11
C MET A 98 -5.11 3.60 -13.39
N GLU A 99 -4.60 4.14 -14.49
CA GLU A 99 -5.24 4.15 -15.81
C GLU A 99 -5.38 2.72 -16.35
N ALA A 100 -4.32 1.91 -16.25
CA ALA A 100 -4.35 0.51 -16.67
C ALA A 100 -5.37 -0.29 -15.86
N PHE A 101 -5.41 -0.10 -14.53
CA PHE A 101 -6.42 -0.71 -13.68
C PHE A 101 -7.83 -0.26 -14.09
N ASN A 102 -8.05 1.04 -14.24
CA ASN A 102 -9.35 1.62 -14.59
C ASN A 102 -9.89 1.07 -15.92
N ALA A 103 -9.04 0.95 -16.94
CA ALA A 103 -9.40 0.40 -18.24
C ALA A 103 -9.84 -1.07 -18.19
N HIS A 104 -9.43 -1.82 -17.17
CA HIS A 104 -9.68 -3.26 -17.03
C HIS A 104 -10.45 -3.63 -15.74
N GLN A 105 -11.11 -2.66 -15.10
CA GLN A 105 -11.85 -2.89 -13.84
C GLN A 105 -12.90 -4.01 -13.95
N GLY A 106 -13.58 -4.13 -15.08
CA GLY A 106 -14.55 -5.21 -15.31
C GLY A 106 -13.95 -6.61 -15.24
N VAL A 107 -12.64 -6.73 -15.48
CA VAL A 107 -11.89 -7.99 -15.33
C VAL A 107 -11.36 -8.13 -13.91
N TYR A 108 -10.79 -7.06 -13.32
CA TYR A 108 -10.11 -7.16 -12.02
C TYR A 108 -11.05 -7.23 -10.82
N LEU A 109 -12.12 -6.44 -10.80
CA LEU A 109 -13.01 -6.33 -9.63
C LEU A 109 -13.64 -7.69 -9.25
N PRO A 110 -14.13 -8.53 -10.19
CA PRO A 110 -14.65 -9.86 -9.85
C PRO A 110 -13.59 -10.83 -9.32
N GLN A 111 -12.29 -10.60 -9.62
CA GLN A 111 -11.20 -11.48 -9.19
C GLN A 111 -10.71 -11.15 -7.78
N ILE A 112 -10.98 -9.94 -7.28
CA ILE A 112 -10.55 -9.51 -5.93
C ILE A 112 -11.11 -10.45 -4.84
N PRO A 113 -12.42 -10.75 -4.77
CA PRO A 113 -12.96 -11.69 -3.78
C PRO A 113 -12.34 -13.08 -3.89
N VAL A 114 -12.16 -13.57 -5.12
CA VAL A 114 -11.57 -14.90 -5.39
C VAL A 114 -10.14 -14.96 -4.88
N TRP A 115 -9.35 -13.92 -5.14
CA TRP A 115 -7.98 -13.82 -4.65
C TRP A 115 -7.93 -13.73 -3.11
N VAL A 116 -8.75 -12.87 -2.49
CA VAL A 116 -8.81 -12.71 -1.03
C VAL A 116 -9.14 -14.05 -0.36
N GLN A 117 -10.17 -14.74 -0.85
CA GLN A 117 -10.57 -16.03 -0.32
C GLN A 117 -9.47 -17.09 -0.52
N GLY A 118 -8.87 -17.14 -1.71
CA GLY A 118 -7.77 -18.07 -2.01
C GLY A 118 -6.55 -17.87 -1.10
N VAL A 119 -6.18 -16.63 -0.78
CA VAL A 119 -5.11 -16.32 0.18
C VAL A 119 -5.50 -16.78 1.58
N ARG A 120 -6.72 -16.49 2.04
CA ARG A 120 -7.21 -16.92 3.37
C ARG A 120 -7.20 -18.43 3.52
N GLU A 121 -7.65 -19.16 2.51
CA GLU A 121 -7.61 -20.63 2.50
C GLU A 121 -6.18 -21.17 2.47
N ALA A 122 -5.27 -20.52 1.74
CA ALA A 122 -3.87 -20.90 1.74
C ALA A 122 -3.25 -20.73 3.13
N VAL A 123 -3.52 -19.62 3.83
CA VAL A 123 -3.09 -19.40 5.21
C VAL A 123 -3.65 -20.45 6.15
N ALA A 124 -4.96 -20.76 6.04
CA ALA A 124 -5.60 -21.79 6.87
C ALA A 124 -4.97 -23.18 6.67
N ARG A 125 -4.63 -23.56 5.43
CA ARG A 125 -3.93 -24.82 5.13
C ARG A 125 -2.49 -24.86 5.65
N SER A 126 -1.88 -23.71 5.94
CA SER A 126 -0.52 -23.59 6.45
C SER A 126 -0.44 -23.64 7.98
N ALA A 127 -1.54 -23.91 8.69
CA ALA A 127 -1.51 -24.17 10.12
C ALA A 127 -0.57 -25.35 10.45
N PRO A 128 0.20 -25.29 11.57
CA PRO A 128 0.22 -24.23 12.59
C PRO A 128 1.19 -23.07 12.31
N TYR A 129 1.76 -22.96 11.11
CA TYR A 129 2.84 -22.01 10.82
C TYR A 129 2.36 -20.61 10.43
N LEU A 130 1.15 -20.49 9.88
CA LEU A 130 0.53 -19.22 9.56
C LEU A 130 -0.85 -19.14 10.20
N GLU A 131 -1.22 -17.95 10.66
CA GLU A 131 -2.53 -17.65 11.23
C GLU A 131 -3.00 -16.29 10.68
N LEU A 132 -4.29 -16.18 10.34
CA LEU A 132 -4.86 -14.89 9.97
C LEU A 132 -4.97 -14.00 11.20
N LEU A 133 -4.55 -12.74 11.09
CA LEU A 133 -4.95 -11.72 12.06
C LEU A 133 -6.45 -11.48 11.86
N GLU A 134 -7.23 -11.55 12.95
CA GLU A 134 -8.65 -11.19 12.91
C GLU A 134 -8.77 -9.74 12.41
N ASP A 135 -9.59 -9.53 11.39
CA ASP A 135 -9.81 -8.22 10.79
C ASP A 135 -11.32 -7.96 10.75
N GLU A 136 -11.78 -6.99 11.54
CA GLU A 136 -13.16 -6.50 11.49
C GLU A 136 -13.34 -5.74 10.16
N GLY A 137 -14.35 -6.10 9.36
CA GLY A 137 -14.66 -5.40 8.10
C GLY A 137 -14.07 -6.02 6.83
N GLN A 138 -14.29 -7.33 6.65
CA GLN A 138 -13.82 -8.05 5.46
C GLN A 138 -14.52 -7.63 4.16
N GLN A 139 -15.80 -7.23 4.26
CA GLN A 139 -16.63 -6.77 3.16
C GLN A 139 -17.18 -5.38 3.49
N ALA A 140 -17.10 -4.47 2.52
CA ALA A 140 -17.77 -3.18 2.58
C ALA A 140 -17.98 -2.64 1.16
N ASP A 141 -19.16 -2.06 0.92
CA ASP A 141 -19.56 -1.56 -0.41
C ASP A 141 -18.60 -0.50 -0.98
N GLY A 142 -17.91 0.23 -0.10
CA GLY A 142 -16.91 1.23 -0.48
C GLY A 142 -15.57 0.65 -0.97
N HIS A 143 -15.26 -0.60 -0.62
CA HIS A 143 -14.01 -1.23 -1.03
C HIS A 143 -14.00 -1.58 -2.52
N MET A 144 -12.84 -1.41 -3.16
CA MET A 144 -12.67 -1.92 -4.52
C MET A 144 -12.83 -3.44 -4.55
N GLY A 145 -13.80 -3.91 -5.32
CA GLY A 145 -14.18 -5.32 -5.39
C GLY A 145 -14.99 -5.79 -4.18
N GLY A 146 -15.45 -4.88 -3.31
CA GLY A 146 -16.30 -5.17 -2.15
C GLY A 146 -15.59 -5.82 -0.97
N TRP A 147 -14.26 -5.98 -1.03
CA TRP A 147 -13.48 -6.70 -0.03
C TRP A 147 -12.23 -5.93 0.43
N ASN A 148 -11.88 -6.07 1.71
CA ASN A 148 -10.59 -5.62 2.20
C ASN A 148 -9.48 -6.50 1.62
N THR A 149 -8.62 -5.89 0.80
CA THR A 149 -7.46 -6.54 0.16
C THR A 149 -6.20 -6.51 1.00
N THR A 150 -6.26 -5.97 2.22
CA THR A 150 -5.17 -6.05 3.20
C THR A 150 -5.42 -7.27 4.07
N ILE A 151 -4.49 -8.22 4.06
CA ILE A 151 -4.60 -9.47 4.83
C ILE A 151 -3.44 -9.51 5.81
N GLY A 152 -3.74 -9.37 7.11
CA GLY A 152 -2.77 -9.55 8.18
C GLY A 152 -2.53 -11.03 8.46
N ILE A 153 -1.26 -11.43 8.59
CA ILE A 153 -0.87 -12.83 8.84
C ILE A 153 0.17 -12.84 9.96
N ARG A 154 -0.05 -13.67 10.97
CA ARG A 154 0.97 -14.04 11.96
C ARG A 154 1.73 -15.25 11.45
N MET A 155 3.03 -15.26 11.71
CA MET A 155 3.92 -16.33 11.32
C MET A 155 4.52 -16.98 12.56
N PHE A 156 4.59 -18.31 12.54
CA PHE A 156 5.15 -19.13 13.59
C PHE A 156 6.17 -20.09 13.00
N VAL A 157 7.25 -20.35 13.73
CA VAL A 157 8.32 -21.24 13.31
C VAL A 157 8.68 -22.23 14.40
N LEU A 158 9.09 -23.43 14.01
CA LEU A 158 9.66 -24.40 14.93
C LEU A 158 11.10 -23.99 15.26
N LYS A 159 11.29 -23.41 16.45
CA LYS A 159 12.64 -23.05 16.95
C LYS A 159 13.38 -24.25 17.55
N LEU A 160 12.63 -25.20 18.14
CA LEU A 160 13.16 -26.41 18.77
C LEU A 160 12.32 -27.61 18.38
N ARG A 161 12.98 -28.72 18.02
CA ARG A 161 12.31 -29.96 17.63
C ARG A 161 11.48 -30.50 18.80
N GLY A 162 10.21 -30.82 18.54
CA GLY A 162 9.29 -31.35 19.55
C GLY A 162 8.60 -30.29 20.42
N GLN A 163 8.89 -29.00 20.23
CA GLN A 163 8.12 -27.90 20.82
C GLN A 163 7.07 -27.37 19.83
N PRO A 164 5.99 -26.73 20.30
CA PRO A 164 5.06 -26.04 19.42
C PRO A 164 5.77 -24.90 18.67
N PRO A 165 5.31 -24.55 17.45
CA PRO A 165 5.77 -23.35 16.76
C PRO A 165 5.62 -22.12 17.63
N GLN A 166 6.64 -21.26 17.60
CA GLN A 166 6.64 -19.99 18.34
C GLN A 166 6.47 -18.84 17.37
N GLU A 167 5.78 -17.79 17.82
CA GLU A 167 5.57 -16.59 17.02
C GLU A 167 6.91 -15.96 16.63
N VAL A 168 6.98 -15.53 15.38
CA VAL A 168 8.15 -14.87 14.81
C VAL A 168 8.17 -13.41 15.27
N THR A 169 9.28 -12.96 15.83
CA THR A 169 9.47 -11.56 16.24
C THR A 169 9.53 -10.63 15.03
N LEU A 170 9.33 -9.32 15.23
CA LEU A 170 9.43 -8.33 14.15
C LEU A 170 10.80 -8.37 13.42
N ASP A 171 11.90 -8.56 14.16
CA ASP A 171 13.23 -8.63 13.55
C ASP A 171 13.43 -9.90 12.74
N GLU A 172 12.88 -11.03 13.19
CA GLU A 172 12.87 -12.28 12.43
C GLU A 172 11.97 -12.14 11.19
N LEU A 173 10.79 -11.50 11.28
CA LEU A 173 9.92 -11.20 10.14
C LEU A 173 10.63 -10.34 9.09
N LYS A 174 11.33 -9.28 9.51
CA LYS A 174 12.14 -8.44 8.61
C LYS A 174 13.22 -9.25 7.91
N ARG A 175 13.91 -10.15 8.63
CA ARG A 175 14.91 -11.05 8.05
C ARG A 175 14.27 -12.00 7.04
N THR A 176 13.18 -12.67 7.40
CA THR A 176 12.43 -13.55 6.48
C THR A 176 12.01 -12.80 5.22
N HIS A 177 11.46 -11.59 5.33
CA HIS A 177 11.07 -10.78 4.18
C HIS A 177 12.25 -10.38 3.27
N LEU A 178 13.47 -10.25 3.80
CA LEU A 178 14.67 -10.08 2.98
C LEU A 178 15.07 -11.40 2.29
N LEU A 179 14.93 -12.52 2.98
CA LEU A 179 15.26 -13.85 2.47
C LEU A 179 14.32 -14.30 1.35
N LEU A 180 13.03 -13.94 1.40
CA LEU A 180 12.06 -14.26 0.33
C LEU A 180 12.49 -13.75 -1.06
N ARG A 181 13.43 -12.81 -1.14
CA ARG A 181 13.92 -12.24 -2.41
C ARG A 181 15.12 -13.00 -2.99
N LYS A 182 15.63 -13.99 -2.27
CA LYS A 182 16.84 -14.74 -2.58
C LYS A 182 16.50 -16.19 -2.91
N ASP A 183 17.34 -16.80 -3.74
CA ASP A 183 17.40 -18.25 -3.84
C ASP A 183 18.28 -18.76 -2.70
N MET A 184 17.72 -19.58 -1.81
CA MET A 184 18.43 -20.15 -0.66
C MET A 184 18.66 -21.66 -0.78
N SER A 185 18.51 -22.23 -1.99
CA SER A 185 18.60 -23.68 -2.20
C SER A 185 19.96 -24.27 -1.80
N GLN A 186 21.02 -23.45 -1.86
CA GLN A 186 22.38 -23.80 -1.47
C GLN A 186 22.67 -23.57 0.02
N ASP A 187 21.83 -22.78 0.70
CA ASP A 187 21.99 -22.46 2.12
C ASP A 187 21.35 -23.52 3.04
N LEU A 188 20.57 -24.45 2.46
CA LEU A 188 19.95 -25.54 3.22
C LEU A 188 20.96 -26.65 3.59
N PRO A 189 20.76 -27.31 4.75
CA PRO A 189 21.55 -28.47 5.17
C PRO A 189 21.66 -29.56 4.09
N PRO A 190 22.74 -30.37 4.05
CA PRO A 190 22.93 -31.42 3.04
C PRO A 190 21.78 -32.44 2.97
N ASP A 191 21.13 -32.71 4.09
CA ASP A 191 20.01 -33.64 4.25
C ASP A 191 18.64 -33.04 3.88
N ALA A 192 18.58 -31.76 3.50
CA ALA A 192 17.35 -31.14 3.03
C ALA A 192 16.82 -31.82 1.76
N THR A 193 15.51 -32.07 1.77
CA THR A 193 14.79 -32.76 0.70
C THR A 193 14.78 -31.93 -0.59
N PRO A 194 14.60 -32.58 -1.77
CA PRO A 194 14.43 -31.87 -3.04
C PRO A 194 13.29 -30.84 -3.00
N ASP A 195 12.19 -31.16 -2.33
CA ASP A 195 11.02 -30.28 -2.21
C ASP A 195 11.33 -29.02 -1.39
N GLU A 196 12.07 -29.16 -0.28
CA GLU A 196 12.52 -28.01 0.53
C GLU A 196 13.46 -27.12 -0.28
N ARG A 197 14.43 -27.70 -1.01
CA ARG A 197 15.34 -26.94 -1.88
C ARG A 197 14.59 -26.21 -2.98
N GLN A 198 13.59 -26.85 -3.58
CA GLN A 198 12.74 -26.21 -4.59
C GLN A 198 11.86 -25.10 -3.99
N ALA A 199 11.36 -25.28 -2.77
CA ALA A 199 10.55 -24.27 -2.10
C ALA A 199 11.36 -22.99 -1.86
N VAL A 200 12.59 -23.10 -1.35
CA VAL A 200 13.43 -21.94 -1.01
C VAL A 200 14.19 -21.33 -2.19
N SER A 201 14.17 -21.95 -3.37
CA SER A 201 14.73 -21.33 -4.59
C SER A 201 13.79 -20.31 -5.23
N ARG A 202 12.49 -20.36 -4.87
CA ARG A 202 11.48 -19.45 -5.40
C ARG A 202 11.56 -18.09 -4.73
N LYS A 203 11.77 -17.05 -5.54
CA LYS A 203 11.66 -15.67 -5.09
C LYS A 203 10.19 -15.30 -4.93
N CYS A 204 9.85 -14.73 -3.79
CA CYS A 204 8.52 -14.29 -3.43
C CYS A 204 8.57 -12.83 -2.96
N PHE A 205 7.72 -11.99 -3.54
CA PHE A 205 7.62 -10.56 -3.19
C PHE A 205 6.24 -10.28 -2.61
N ILE A 206 5.94 -10.89 -1.47
CA ILE A 206 4.64 -10.77 -0.81
C ILE A 206 4.80 -10.04 0.54
N GLY A 207 3.91 -9.06 0.74
CA GLY A 207 3.69 -8.41 2.02
C GLY A 207 4.80 -7.46 2.47
N GLN A 208 4.67 -7.00 3.71
CA GLN A 208 5.66 -6.22 4.43
C GLN A 208 5.62 -6.67 5.88
N ALA A 209 6.79 -6.80 6.53
CA ALA A 209 6.85 -7.02 7.96
C ALA A 209 6.32 -5.77 8.70
N VAL A 210 5.27 -5.96 9.51
CA VAL A 210 4.62 -4.93 10.32
C VAL A 210 4.61 -5.31 11.79
#